data_AF-A0AAW5Q4E6-F1
#
_entry.id   AF-A0AAW5Q4E6-F1
#
_cell.length_a   1.000
_cell.length_b   1.000
_cell.length_c   1.000
_cell.angle_alpha   90.00
_cell.angle_beta   90.00
_cell.angle_gamma   90.00
#
_symmetry.space_group_name_H-M   'P 1'
#
loop_
_entity.id
_entity.type
_entity.pdbx_description
1 polymer ?
#
loop_
_entity_poly.entity_id
_entity_poly.type
_entity_poly.pdbx_seq_one_letter_code
_entity_poly.pdbx_strand_id
1 'polypeptide(L)'
;MRCPRAGPTPCASSGVGGPWSDLWPFHSLEVVKAVHDMPMPVFTAIGHESDRLAIDCAARGSRGTPSSLGEGLGWAFRELCSRSVPRVTGIKSPGTRVAGEPTELEEVKRRLAQSRARCRTVEAELSRAQATLEDERARADAAQKHAFEQGLRSGERLATNRAVEVALIVTVLVTFAIGGLAVAVGELVFVIVALAGVVGAARLILEWVRTAPERGARWQRKIREPKEPTVL
;
A
#
# COMPACT_ATOMS: atom_id res chain seq x y z
N MET A 1 26.27 -6.70 -30.99
CA MET A 1 25.16 -5.87 -31.50
C MET A 1 23.89 -6.24 -30.74
N ARG A 2 23.20 -5.21 -30.19
CA ARG A 2 21.83 -5.12 -29.63
C ARG A 2 21.42 -5.94 -28.38
N CYS A 3 21.41 -5.24 -27.25
CA CYS A 3 20.38 -5.37 -26.20
C CYS A 3 19.01 -4.88 -26.70
N PRO A 4 17.88 -5.44 -26.24
CA PRO A 4 16.61 -4.73 -26.14
C PRO A 4 16.40 -4.18 -24.73
N ARG A 5 16.04 -2.90 -24.67
CA ARG A 5 15.61 -2.14 -23.49
C ARG A 5 14.29 -2.69 -22.95
N ALA A 6 14.19 -2.89 -21.65
CA ALA A 6 12.93 -2.87 -20.90
C ALA A 6 13.04 -1.74 -19.85
N GLY A 7 12.04 -0.86 -19.83
CA GLY A 7 12.06 0.42 -19.11
C GLY A 7 11.95 0.33 -17.58
N PRO A 8 11.99 1.47 -16.89
CA PRO A 8 11.93 1.53 -15.43
C PRO A 8 10.50 1.25 -14.98
N THR A 9 10.26 0.10 -14.37
CA THR A 9 9.08 -0.13 -13.53
C THR A 9 9.22 0.72 -12.27
N PRO A 10 8.26 1.62 -11.96
CA PRO A 10 8.28 2.34 -10.70
C PRO A 10 7.83 1.37 -9.59
N CYS A 11 8.79 0.88 -8.82
CA CYS A 11 8.53 0.08 -7.62
C CYS A 11 7.99 1.01 -6.53
N ALA A 12 6.68 1.25 -6.55
CA ALA A 12 5.96 1.79 -5.40
C ALA A 12 5.59 0.62 -4.48
N SER A 13 6.46 0.29 -3.53
CA SER A 13 6.12 -0.52 -2.35
C SER A 13 6.65 0.20 -1.11
N SER A 14 5.83 1.12 -0.62
CA SER A 14 5.95 1.69 0.71
C SER A 14 5.58 0.60 1.72
N GLY A 15 6.55 -0.17 2.21
CA GLY A 15 6.36 -1.17 3.25
C GLY A 15 7.53 -2.14 3.29
N VAL A 16 8.08 -2.37 4.47
CA VAL A 16 9.15 -3.37 4.71
C VAL A 16 8.52 -4.76 4.68
N GLY A 17 8.02 -5.16 3.50
CA GLY A 17 7.28 -6.37 3.23
C GLY A 17 7.04 -6.46 1.73
N GLY A 18 7.95 -7.13 1.02
CA GLY A 18 7.80 -7.40 -0.40
C GLY A 18 6.60 -8.33 -0.68
N PRO A 19 6.25 -8.57 -1.95
CA PRO A 19 5.29 -9.60 -2.32
C PRO A 19 5.63 -10.95 -1.66
N TRP A 20 4.64 -11.82 -1.45
CA TRP A 20 4.82 -13.14 -0.82
C TRP A 20 6.01 -13.95 -1.37
N SER A 21 6.31 -13.79 -2.67
CA SER A 21 7.50 -14.38 -3.31
C SER A 21 8.82 -14.03 -2.61
N ASP A 22 8.92 -12.81 -2.08
CA ASP A 22 10.12 -12.28 -1.44
C ASP A 22 10.24 -12.75 0.01
N LEU A 23 9.14 -13.25 0.58
CA LEU A 23 9.07 -13.82 1.93
C LEU A 23 9.34 -15.34 1.94
N TRP A 24 9.25 -16.00 0.78
CA TRP A 24 9.42 -17.44 0.65
C TRP A 24 10.76 -18.00 1.16
N PRO A 25 11.91 -17.31 1.00
CA PRO A 25 13.20 -17.81 1.52
C PRO A 25 13.21 -18.05 3.04
N PHE A 26 12.35 -17.36 3.81
CA PHE A 26 12.23 -17.51 5.26
C PHE A 26 11.44 -18.77 5.69
N HIS A 27 10.94 -19.56 4.73
CA HIS A 27 10.40 -20.90 4.97
C HIS A 27 11.46 -22.02 4.86
N SER A 28 12.68 -21.70 4.47
CA SER A 28 13.73 -22.71 4.26
C SER A 28 14.18 -23.35 5.58
N LEU A 29 14.29 -24.69 5.58
CA LEU A 29 14.70 -25.45 6.76
C LEU A 29 16.12 -25.09 7.24
N GLU A 30 17.00 -24.72 6.32
CA GLU A 30 18.37 -24.30 6.64
C GLU A 30 18.39 -23.05 7.52
N VAL A 31 17.60 -22.04 7.16
CA VAL A 31 17.49 -20.78 7.94
C VAL A 31 16.81 -21.02 9.27
N VAL A 32 15.77 -21.86 9.31
CA VAL A 32 15.06 -22.22 10.55
C VAL A 32 16.01 -22.91 11.54
N LYS A 33 16.83 -23.87 11.06
CA LYS A 33 17.83 -24.53 11.90
C LYS A 33 18.89 -23.57 12.40
N ALA A 34 19.41 -22.70 11.53
CA ALA A 34 20.40 -21.70 11.92
C ALA A 34 19.89 -20.76 13.03
N VAL A 35 18.62 -20.36 12.96
CA VAL A 35 17.99 -19.53 14.01
C VAL A 35 17.74 -20.32 15.28
N HIS A 36 17.29 -21.58 15.17
CA HIS A 36 17.08 -22.43 16.33
C HIS A 36 18.40 -22.69 17.09
N ASP A 37 19.48 -22.96 16.38
CA ASP A 37 20.78 -23.30 16.97
C ASP A 37 21.53 -22.08 17.53
N MET A 38 20.95 -20.88 17.40
CA MET A 38 21.59 -19.64 17.84
C MET A 38 21.58 -19.52 19.38
N PRO A 39 22.72 -19.25 20.03
CA PRO A 39 22.82 -19.18 21.50
C PRO A 39 22.14 -17.94 22.09
N MET A 40 21.84 -16.95 21.26
CA MET A 40 21.17 -15.70 21.63
C MET A 40 19.72 -15.72 21.14
N PRO A 41 18.76 -15.16 21.91
CA PRO A 41 17.37 -15.16 21.51
C PRO A 41 17.14 -14.28 20.28
N VAL A 42 16.68 -14.90 19.19
CA VAL A 42 16.34 -14.21 17.94
C VAL A 42 14.86 -13.83 17.95
N PHE A 43 14.55 -12.61 17.54
CA PHE A 43 13.18 -12.15 17.30
C PHE A 43 13.01 -11.80 15.83
N THR A 44 11.85 -12.11 15.26
CA THR A 44 11.54 -11.87 13.85
C THR A 44 10.53 -10.74 13.69
N ALA A 45 10.65 -10.00 12.60
CA ALA A 45 9.67 -9.01 12.21
C ALA A 45 9.60 -8.85 10.69
N ILE A 46 9.02 -9.87 10.04
CA ILE A 46 9.05 -10.05 8.60
C ILE A 46 7.61 -10.19 8.09
N GLY A 47 7.24 -9.43 7.06
CA GLY A 47 5.87 -9.44 6.51
C GLY A 47 4.87 -8.68 7.38
N HIS A 48 3.58 -8.86 7.13
CA HIS A 48 2.47 -8.30 7.90
C HIS A 48 1.96 -9.28 8.96
N GLU A 49 1.05 -8.85 9.85
CA GLU A 49 0.54 -9.67 10.98
C GLU A 49 -0.13 -10.99 10.56
N SER A 50 -0.61 -11.07 9.31
CA SER A 50 -1.22 -12.27 8.73
C SER A 50 -0.19 -13.27 8.16
N ASP A 51 1.04 -12.83 7.91
CA ASP A 51 2.09 -13.66 7.33
C ASP A 51 2.75 -14.47 8.44
N ARG A 52 2.60 -15.81 8.39
CA ARG A 52 3.30 -16.72 9.30
C ARG A 52 4.38 -17.47 8.56
N LEU A 53 5.62 -17.25 8.95
CA LEU A 53 6.79 -17.84 8.32
C LEU A 53 7.35 -18.97 9.20
N ALA A 54 8.00 -19.97 8.60
CA ALA A 54 8.56 -21.09 9.37
C ALA A 54 9.63 -20.63 10.38
N ILE A 55 10.37 -19.57 10.05
CA ILE A 55 11.35 -18.93 10.94
C ILE A 55 10.73 -18.37 12.22
N ASP A 56 9.45 -17.97 12.20
CA ASP A 56 8.75 -17.46 13.39
C ASP A 56 8.55 -18.53 14.45
N CYS A 57 8.50 -19.81 14.04
CA CYS A 57 8.41 -20.94 14.97
C CYS A 57 9.74 -21.23 15.67
N ALA A 58 10.88 -20.89 15.06
CA ALA A 58 12.21 -21.03 15.65
C ALA A 58 12.63 -19.78 16.45
N ALA A 59 12.07 -18.62 16.13
CA ALA A 59 12.32 -17.38 16.86
C ALA A 59 11.68 -17.39 18.26
N ARG A 60 12.24 -16.60 19.18
CA ARG A 60 11.67 -16.42 20.53
C ARG A 60 10.38 -15.60 20.51
N GLY A 61 10.15 -14.82 19.46
CA GLY A 61 8.91 -14.10 19.23
C GLY A 61 8.92 -13.40 17.88
N SER A 62 7.74 -13.21 17.32
CA SER A 62 7.54 -12.54 16.03
C SER A 62 6.53 -11.40 16.16
N ARG A 63 6.71 -10.34 15.38
CA ARG A 63 5.72 -9.27 15.19
C ARG A 63 5.63 -8.84 13.73
N GLY A 64 4.45 -8.43 13.28
CA GLY A 64 4.20 -8.08 11.87
C GLY A 64 4.85 -6.80 11.35
N THR A 65 5.73 -6.11 12.09
CA THR A 65 6.59 -5.03 11.52
C THR A 65 7.81 -4.78 12.41
N PRO A 66 8.96 -4.33 11.85
CA PRO A 66 10.15 -3.99 12.65
C PRO A 66 9.88 -2.90 13.69
N SER A 67 9.07 -1.89 13.35
CA SER A 67 8.69 -0.82 14.28
C SER A 67 7.91 -1.35 15.48
N SER A 68 6.93 -2.23 15.25
CA SER A 68 6.18 -2.85 16.34
C SER A 68 7.07 -3.74 17.21
N LEU A 69 8.03 -4.48 16.63
CA LEU A 69 9.00 -5.26 17.40
C LEU A 69 9.88 -4.38 18.28
N GLY A 70 10.43 -3.29 17.71
CA GLY A 70 11.25 -2.33 18.44
C GLY A 70 10.53 -1.69 19.62
N GLU A 71 9.27 -1.32 19.43
CA GLU A 71 8.44 -0.78 20.51
C GLU A 71 8.26 -1.81 21.63
N GLY A 72 7.87 -3.04 21.30
CA GLY A 72 7.68 -4.12 22.28
C GLY A 72 8.94 -4.45 23.09
N LEU A 73 10.09 -4.54 22.40
CA LEU A 73 11.38 -4.76 23.05
C LEU A 73 11.76 -3.57 23.94
N GLY A 74 11.48 -2.34 23.51
CA GLY A 74 11.71 -1.13 24.29
C GLY A 74 10.91 -1.10 25.60
N TRP A 75 9.65 -1.52 25.58
CA TRP A 75 8.83 -1.66 26.78
C TRP A 75 9.38 -2.74 27.73
N ALA A 76 9.70 -3.92 27.19
CA ALA A 76 10.23 -5.03 27.98
C ALA A 76 11.58 -4.68 28.63
N PHE A 77 12.47 -4.01 27.89
CA PHE A 77 13.76 -3.56 28.40
C PHE A 77 13.59 -2.53 29.53
N ARG A 78 12.65 -1.58 29.37
CA ARG A 78 12.36 -0.57 30.39
C ARG A 78 11.83 -1.20 31.68
N GLU A 79 11.00 -2.22 31.57
CA GLU A 79 10.47 -2.96 32.73
C GLU A 79 11.54 -3.81 33.42
N LEU A 80 12.45 -4.43 32.67
CA LEU A 80 13.59 -5.14 33.26
C LEU A 80 14.52 -4.17 34.00
N CYS A 81 14.80 -3.01 33.43
CA CYS A 81 15.58 -1.96 34.07
C CYS A 81 14.88 -1.37 35.31
N SER A 82 13.55 -1.22 35.29
CA SER A 82 12.78 -0.70 36.43
C SER A 82 12.80 -1.66 37.63
N ARG A 83 12.84 -2.97 37.37
CA ARG A 83 12.94 -4.03 38.40
C ARG A 83 14.35 -4.21 38.97
N SER A 84 15.37 -3.82 38.22
CA SER A 84 16.78 -4.00 38.58
C SER A 84 17.36 -2.85 39.41
N VAL A 85 16.60 -1.76 39.63
CA VAL A 85 16.98 -0.73 40.60
C VAL A 85 16.69 -1.27 42.00
N PRO A 86 17.70 -1.49 42.86
CA PRO A 86 17.46 -1.90 44.23
C PRO A 86 16.61 -0.83 44.89
N ARG A 87 15.39 -1.20 45.30
CA ARG A 87 14.56 -0.37 46.14
C ARG A 87 15.28 -0.29 47.49
N VAL A 88 16.05 0.76 47.73
CA VAL A 88 16.63 1.06 49.05
C VAL A 88 15.47 1.45 49.96
N THR A 89 14.75 0.44 50.43
CA THR A 89 13.71 0.55 51.46
C THR A 89 14.10 -0.44 52.53
N GLY A 90 15.04 -0.05 53.39
CA GLY A 90 15.54 -0.94 54.41
C GLY A 90 16.68 -0.37 55.25
N ILE A 91 16.51 0.82 55.83
CA ILE A 91 17.23 1.16 57.06
C ILE A 91 16.21 1.77 58.03
N LYS A 92 15.72 0.95 58.96
CA LYS A 92 15.08 1.42 60.19
C LYS A 92 16.14 1.43 61.30
N SER A 93 16.44 2.64 61.77
CA SER A 93 16.96 3.02 63.11
C SER A 93 18.43 2.72 63.44
N PRO A 94 19.02 3.37 64.48
CA PRO A 94 18.89 4.76 64.91
C PRO A 94 20.28 5.43 65.12
N GLY A 95 20.34 6.75 65.04
CA GLY A 95 21.36 7.56 65.74
C GLY A 95 22.83 7.28 65.40
N THR A 96 23.33 7.89 64.34
CA THR A 96 24.67 8.50 64.36
C THR A 96 24.68 9.57 63.28
N ARG A 97 24.89 10.83 63.71
CA ARG A 97 25.22 11.92 62.81
C ARG A 97 26.55 11.56 62.16
N VAL A 98 26.50 11.13 60.90
CA VAL A 98 27.64 11.28 59.99
C VAL A 98 27.28 12.44 59.08
N ALA A 99 27.85 13.59 59.40
CA ALA A 99 27.84 14.77 58.56
C ALA A 99 28.86 14.56 57.43
N GLY A 100 28.43 14.74 56.17
CA GLY A 100 29.20 14.53 54.93
C GLY A 100 29.10 13.08 54.45
N GLU A 101 28.55 12.71 53.30
CA GLU A 101 28.51 13.34 51.97
C GLU A 101 27.16 13.12 51.26
N PRO A 102 26.38 14.17 50.92
CA PRO A 102 25.20 14.05 50.05
C PRO A 102 25.49 14.22 48.55
N THR A 103 26.75 14.40 48.15
CA THR A 103 27.12 14.97 46.85
C THR A 103 26.94 14.02 45.68
N GLU A 104 27.29 12.74 45.83
CA GLU A 104 27.24 11.77 44.71
C GLU A 104 25.82 11.39 44.30
N LEU A 105 24.91 11.23 45.26
CA LEU A 105 23.53 10.86 44.97
C LEU A 105 22.76 12.00 44.29
N GLU A 106 22.98 13.25 44.72
CA GLU A 106 22.38 14.42 44.08
C GLU A 106 22.98 14.68 42.68
N GLU A 107 24.28 14.44 42.51
CA GLU A 107 24.95 14.48 41.19
C GLU A 107 24.34 13.46 40.21
N VAL A 108 24.14 12.20 40.66
CA VAL A 108 23.53 11.14 39.84
C VAL A 108 22.07 11.45 39.51
N LYS A 109 21.28 11.94 40.47
CA LYS A 109 19.89 12.39 40.24
C LYS A 109 19.83 13.52 39.22
N ARG A 110 20.74 14.50 39.33
CA ARG A 110 20.85 15.62 38.39
C ARG A 110 21.17 15.14 36.98
N ARG A 111 22.13 14.22 36.82
CA ARG A 111 22.48 13.61 35.54
C ARG A 111 21.31 12.83 34.94
N LEU A 112 20.57 12.07 35.75
CA LEU A 112 19.40 11.33 35.29
C LEU A 112 18.25 12.27 34.87
N ALA A 113 18.03 13.36 35.61
CA ALA A 113 17.05 14.40 35.26
C ALA A 113 17.42 15.08 33.94
N GLN A 114 18.71 15.41 33.74
CA GLN A 114 19.21 16.01 32.51
C GLN A 114 19.11 15.05 31.31
N SER A 115 19.42 13.77 31.51
CA SER A 115 19.25 12.73 30.48
C SER A 115 17.78 12.55 30.10
N ARG A 116 16.87 12.55 31.07
CA ARG A 116 15.42 12.47 30.82
C ARG A 116 14.89 13.69 30.08
N ALA A 117 15.38 14.89 30.41
CA ALA A 117 15.03 16.11 29.68
C ALA A 117 15.47 16.00 28.21
N ARG A 118 16.70 15.52 27.95
CA ARG A 118 17.20 15.25 26.59
C ARG A 118 16.38 14.21 25.83
N CYS A 119 15.98 13.11 26.49
CA CYS A 119 15.12 12.12 25.85
C CYS A 119 13.76 12.71 25.46
N ARG A 120 13.14 13.52 26.34
CA ARG A 120 11.86 14.18 26.04
C ARG A 120 11.95 15.14 24.87
N THR A 121 13.05 15.89 24.75
CA THR A 121 13.22 16.80 23.60
C THR A 121 13.36 16.03 22.29
N VAL A 122 14.17 14.96 22.28
CA VAL A 122 14.34 14.11 21.09
C VAL A 122 13.04 13.41 20.70
N GLU A 123 12.28 12.92 21.68
CA GLU A 123 10.97 12.29 21.46
C GLU A 123 9.97 13.29 20.84
N ALA A 124 9.96 14.53 21.35
CA ALA A 124 9.12 15.59 20.79
C ALA A 124 9.53 15.99 19.36
N GLU A 125 10.82 16.01 19.04
CA GLU A 125 11.32 16.26 17.68
C GLU A 125 10.93 15.12 16.73
N LEU A 126 11.06 13.86 17.17
CA LEU A 126 10.66 12.70 16.39
C LEU A 126 9.16 12.71 16.08
N SER A 127 8.31 12.99 17.07
CA SER A 127 6.86 13.07 16.86
C SER A 127 6.48 14.18 15.87
N ARG A 128 7.18 15.33 15.90
CA ARG A 128 6.97 16.40 14.91
C ARG A 128 7.37 15.97 13.50
N ALA A 129 8.53 15.31 13.37
CA ALA A 129 9.00 14.80 12.08
C ALA A 129 8.07 13.73 11.50
N GLN A 130 7.51 12.86 12.36
CA GLN A 130 6.51 11.88 11.96
C GLN A 130 5.23 12.56 11.47
N ALA A 131 4.71 13.53 12.20
CA ALA A 131 3.51 14.27 11.80
C ALA A 131 3.69 14.99 10.45
N THR A 132 4.88 15.54 10.17
CA THR A 132 5.17 16.15 8.86
C THR A 132 5.18 15.13 7.72
N LEU A 133 5.76 13.94 7.94
CA LEU A 133 5.77 12.88 6.93
C LEU A 133 4.37 12.32 6.66
N GLU A 134 3.53 12.23 7.69
CA GLU A 134 2.13 11.81 7.54
C GLU A 134 1.33 12.82 6.72
N ASP A 135 1.52 14.12 6.94
CA ASP A 135 0.87 15.17 6.16
C ASP A 135 1.35 15.16 4.70
N GLU A 136 2.66 14.99 4.45
CA GLU A 136 3.19 14.84 3.10
C GLU A 136 2.63 13.61 2.38
N ARG A 137 2.52 12.47 3.06
CA ARG A 137 1.87 11.27 2.52
C ARG A 137 0.40 11.52 2.18
N ALA A 138 -0.34 12.15 3.08
CA ALA A 138 -1.75 12.45 2.86
C ALA A 138 -1.95 13.33 1.62
N ARG A 139 -1.06 14.33 1.42
CA ARG A 139 -1.06 15.18 0.21
C ARG A 139 -0.72 14.40 -1.04
N ALA A 140 0.27 13.50 -0.99
CA ALA A 140 0.65 12.65 -2.12
C ALA A 140 -0.49 11.70 -2.52
N ASP A 141 -1.15 11.07 -1.55
CA ASP A 141 -2.29 10.17 -1.77
C ASP A 141 -3.48 10.93 -2.38
N ALA A 142 -3.75 12.14 -1.89
CA ALA A 142 -4.79 13.00 -2.47
C ALA A 142 -4.46 13.39 -3.91
N ALA A 143 -3.22 13.79 -4.19
CA ALA A 143 -2.77 14.13 -5.54
C ALA A 143 -2.86 12.93 -6.50
N GLN A 144 -2.48 11.73 -6.05
CA GLN A 144 -2.57 10.51 -6.86
C GLN A 144 -4.03 10.15 -7.17
N LYS A 145 -4.93 10.24 -6.19
CA LYS A 145 -6.38 10.04 -6.41
C LYS A 145 -6.93 11.01 -7.45
N HIS A 146 -6.60 12.30 -7.32
CA HIS A 146 -7.03 13.30 -8.28
C HIS A 146 -6.48 13.04 -9.69
N ALA A 147 -5.20 12.67 -9.82
CA ALA A 147 -4.62 12.32 -11.12
C ALA A 147 -5.28 11.08 -11.74
N PHE A 148 -5.59 10.07 -10.94
CA PHE A 148 -6.29 8.87 -11.38
C PHE A 148 -7.73 9.17 -11.84
N GLU A 149 -8.48 9.96 -11.08
CA GLU A 149 -9.83 10.40 -11.46
C GLU A 149 -9.83 11.23 -12.76
N GLN A 150 -8.85 12.12 -12.94
CA GLN A 150 -8.67 12.86 -14.19
C GLN A 150 -8.30 11.94 -15.36
N GLY A 151 -7.48 10.92 -15.12
CA GLY A 151 -7.15 9.89 -16.10
C GLY A 151 -8.38 9.09 -16.55
N LEU A 152 -9.22 8.67 -15.61
CA LEU A 152 -10.48 7.96 -15.91
C LEU A 152 -11.42 8.81 -16.76
N ARG A 153 -11.63 10.07 -16.41
CA ARG A 153 -12.47 11.00 -17.20
C ARG A 153 -11.91 11.23 -18.61
N SER A 154 -10.59 11.28 -18.75
CA SER A 154 -9.93 11.44 -20.05
C SER A 154 -10.03 10.16 -20.89
N GLY A 155 -9.88 8.99 -20.28
CA GLY A 155 -10.05 7.69 -20.91
C GLY A 155 -11.48 7.46 -21.41
N GLU A 156 -12.49 7.88 -20.64
CA GLU A 156 -13.90 7.79 -21.02
C GLU A 156 -14.20 8.62 -22.29
N ARG A 157 -13.65 9.84 -22.39
CA ARG A 157 -13.77 10.69 -23.59
C ARG A 157 -13.05 10.11 -24.82
N LEU A 158 -11.90 9.48 -24.64
CA LEU A 158 -11.19 8.82 -25.74
C LEU A 158 -11.93 7.56 -26.21
N ALA A 159 -12.51 6.79 -25.29
CA ALA A 159 -13.28 5.60 -25.60
C ALA A 159 -14.58 5.93 -26.34
N THR A 160 -15.28 7.00 -25.95
CA THR A 160 -16.48 7.45 -26.68
C THR A 160 -16.13 7.91 -28.10
N ASN A 161 -15.05 8.66 -28.29
CA ASN A 161 -14.64 9.14 -29.61
C ASN A 161 -14.23 7.98 -30.54
N ARG A 162 -13.46 7.00 -30.06
CA ARG A 162 -13.09 5.82 -30.85
C ARG A 162 -14.29 4.93 -31.18
N ALA A 163 -15.25 4.80 -30.26
CA ALA A 163 -16.46 4.02 -30.52
C ALA A 163 -17.33 4.67 -31.60
N VAL A 164 -17.46 6.01 -31.58
CA VAL A 164 -18.17 6.76 -32.63
C VAL A 164 -17.47 6.60 -33.98
N GLU A 165 -16.15 6.70 -34.02
CA GLU A 165 -15.36 6.52 -35.25
C GLU A 165 -15.55 5.12 -35.85
N VAL A 166 -15.43 4.07 -35.03
CA VAL A 166 -15.64 2.68 -35.48
C VAL A 166 -17.08 2.46 -35.95
N ALA A 167 -18.08 2.99 -35.24
CA ALA A 167 -19.48 2.88 -35.65
C ALA A 167 -19.75 3.54 -37.00
N LEU A 168 -19.14 4.70 -37.27
CA LEU A 168 -19.27 5.43 -38.53
C LEU A 168 -18.62 4.65 -39.68
N ILE A 169 -17.41 4.11 -39.46
CA ILE A 169 -16.72 3.26 -40.44
C ILE A 169 -17.55 2.00 -40.78
N VAL A 170 -18.06 1.31 -39.76
CA VAL A 170 -18.89 0.11 -39.96
C VAL A 170 -20.17 0.46 -40.71
N THR A 171 -20.82 1.59 -40.38
CA THR A 171 -22.03 2.04 -41.08
C THR A 171 -21.74 2.30 -42.55
N VAL A 172 -20.66 3.02 -42.87
CA VAL A 172 -20.25 3.29 -44.26
C VAL A 172 -19.94 1.99 -45.01
N LEU A 173 -19.21 1.05 -44.40
CA LEU A 173 -18.89 -0.24 -45.01
C LEU A 173 -20.14 -1.07 -45.28
N VAL A 174 -21.09 -1.10 -44.35
CA VAL A 174 -22.37 -1.82 -44.52
C VAL A 174 -23.19 -1.16 -45.63
N THR A 175 -23.29 0.17 -45.66
CA THR A 175 -23.98 0.90 -46.74
C THR A 175 -23.32 0.62 -48.10
N PHE A 176 -21.99 0.59 -48.17
CA PHE A 176 -21.26 0.32 -49.41
C PHE A 176 -21.37 -1.14 -49.84
N ALA A 177 -21.38 -2.10 -48.91
CA ALA A 177 -21.58 -3.51 -49.20
C ALA A 177 -22.99 -3.80 -49.72
N ILE A 178 -24.01 -3.18 -49.10
CA ILE A 178 -25.39 -3.29 -49.54
C ILE A 178 -25.60 -2.56 -50.88
N GLY A 179 -24.96 -1.41 -51.08
CA GLY A 179 -24.99 -0.65 -52.33
C GLY A 179 -24.25 -1.32 -53.49
N GLY A 180 -23.11 -1.94 -53.22
CA GLY A 180 -22.36 -2.72 -54.20
C GLY A 180 -23.11 -3.97 -54.66
N LEU A 181 -24.00 -4.51 -53.82
CA LEU A 181 -24.92 -5.60 -54.19
C LEU A 181 -26.15 -5.10 -54.97
N ALA A 182 -26.43 -3.79 -54.94
CA ALA A 182 -27.61 -3.15 -55.54
C ALA A 182 -27.40 -2.69 -57.01
N VAL A 183 -26.34 -3.13 -57.69
CA VAL A 183 -26.11 -2.83 -59.12
C VAL A 183 -27.19 -3.42 -60.05
N ALA A 184 -28.19 -4.14 -59.52
CA ALA A 184 -29.32 -4.70 -60.26
C ALA A 184 -30.73 -4.21 -59.82
N VAL A 185 -30.87 -3.28 -58.88
CA VAL A 185 -32.19 -2.82 -58.39
C VAL A 185 -32.22 -1.30 -58.26
N GLY A 186 -33.23 -0.65 -58.86
CA GLY A 186 -33.29 0.79 -59.12
C GLY A 186 -33.03 1.73 -57.94
N GLU A 187 -32.57 2.96 -58.26
CA GLU A 187 -32.05 3.98 -57.34
C GLU A 187 -32.90 4.23 -56.07
N LEU A 188 -34.23 4.09 -56.17
CA LEU A 188 -35.16 4.38 -55.08
C LEU A 188 -35.05 3.35 -53.92
N VAL A 189 -34.81 2.07 -54.24
CA VAL A 189 -34.62 1.02 -53.22
C VAL A 189 -33.31 1.23 -52.47
N PHE A 190 -32.26 1.65 -53.18
CA PHE A 190 -30.96 1.97 -52.58
C PHE A 190 -31.07 3.11 -51.57
N VAL A 191 -31.78 4.20 -51.91
CA VAL A 191 -31.99 5.33 -51.00
C VAL A 191 -32.73 4.89 -49.74
N ILE A 192 -33.79 4.09 -49.86
CA ILE A 192 -34.58 3.63 -48.70
C ILE A 192 -33.74 2.77 -47.76
N VAL A 193 -32.93 1.84 -48.30
CA VAL A 193 -32.09 0.95 -47.49
C VAL A 193 -30.95 1.72 -46.81
N ALA A 194 -30.34 2.68 -47.52
CA ALA A 194 -29.35 3.57 -46.93
C ALA A 194 -29.93 4.40 -45.78
N LEU A 195 -31.13 4.97 -45.96
CA LEU A 195 -31.82 5.78 -44.94
C LEU A 195 -32.20 4.92 -43.71
N ALA A 196 -32.70 3.70 -43.93
CA ALA A 196 -32.98 2.75 -42.85
C ALA A 196 -31.71 2.35 -42.09
N GLY A 197 -30.58 2.14 -42.80
CA GLY A 197 -29.27 1.87 -42.20
C GLY A 197 -28.77 3.01 -41.32
N VAL A 198 -28.87 4.25 -41.80
CA VAL A 198 -28.49 5.44 -41.03
C VAL A 198 -29.36 5.60 -39.77
N VAL A 199 -30.67 5.37 -39.88
CA VAL A 199 -31.58 5.42 -38.73
C VAL A 199 -31.28 4.31 -37.72
N GLY A 200 -30.97 3.10 -38.19
CA GLY A 200 -30.56 1.97 -37.35
C GLY A 200 -29.26 2.25 -36.60
N ALA A 201 -28.25 2.77 -37.29
CA ALA A 201 -26.98 3.18 -36.68
C ALA A 201 -27.18 4.29 -35.66
N ALA A 202 -28.00 5.30 -35.97
CA ALA A 202 -28.33 6.39 -35.05
C ALA A 202 -29.01 5.86 -33.77
N ARG A 203 -29.94 4.91 -33.88
CA ARG A 203 -30.56 4.26 -32.72
C ARG A 203 -29.57 3.49 -31.88
N LEU A 204 -28.69 2.69 -32.50
CA LEU A 204 -27.64 1.94 -31.83
C LEU A 204 -26.69 2.87 -31.05
N ILE A 205 -26.29 3.99 -31.66
CA ILE A 205 -25.44 5.00 -31.02
C ILE A 205 -26.18 5.63 -29.83
N LEU A 206 -27.44 6.02 -29.98
CA LEU A 206 -28.25 6.58 -28.90
C LEU A 206 -28.43 5.61 -27.73
N GLU A 207 -28.67 4.33 -28.02
CA GLU A 207 -28.82 3.28 -27.01
C GLU A 207 -27.48 2.97 -26.32
N TRP A 208 -26.37 3.02 -27.05
CA TRP A 208 -25.02 2.88 -26.51
C TRP A 208 -24.64 4.05 -25.59
N VAL A 209 -24.97 5.29 -25.99
CA VAL A 209 -24.79 6.49 -25.16
C VAL A 209 -25.66 6.42 -23.90
N ARG A 210 -26.91 5.97 -24.02
CA ARG A 210 -27.83 5.83 -22.89
C ARG A 210 -27.37 4.79 -21.86
N THR A 211 -26.73 3.71 -22.31
CA THR A 211 -26.20 2.63 -21.45
C THR A 211 -24.74 2.82 -21.02
N ALA A 212 -24.05 3.86 -21.50
CA ALA A 212 -22.70 4.22 -21.07
C ALA A 212 -22.58 4.45 -19.54
N PRO A 213 -23.47 5.21 -18.86
CA PRO A 213 -23.35 5.43 -17.41
C PRO A 213 -23.49 4.13 -16.59
N GLU A 214 -24.37 3.22 -17.00
CA GLU A 214 -24.55 1.93 -16.32
C GLU A 214 -23.32 1.02 -16.46
N ARG A 215 -22.65 1.07 -17.62
CA ARG A 215 -21.40 0.33 -17.85
C ARG A 215 -20.23 0.92 -17.07
N GLY A 216 -20.17 2.25 -16.97
CA GLY A 216 -19.23 2.96 -16.09
C GLY A 216 -19.42 2.55 -14.62
N ALA A 217 -20.66 2.53 -14.13
CA ALA A 217 -20.97 2.10 -12.76
C ALA A 217 -20.64 0.62 -12.49
N ARG A 218 -20.81 -0.26 -13.49
CA ARG A 218 -20.45 -1.68 -13.40
C ARG A 218 -18.93 -1.88 -13.35
N TRP A 219 -18.20 -1.14 -14.18
CA TRP A 219 -16.73 -1.15 -14.19
C TRP A 219 -16.14 -0.58 -12.90
N GLN A 220 -16.70 0.52 -12.38
CA GLN A 220 -16.29 1.09 -11.11
C GLN A 220 -16.53 0.15 -9.93
N ARG A 221 -17.67 -0.57 -9.89
CA ARG A 221 -17.90 -1.63 -8.89
C ARG A 221 -16.81 -2.70 -8.94
N LYS A 222 -16.47 -3.16 -10.15
CA LYS A 222 -15.46 -4.21 -10.36
C LYS A 222 -14.04 -3.78 -9.97
N ILE A 223 -13.71 -2.49 -10.03
CA ILE A 223 -12.43 -1.94 -9.55
C ILE A 223 -12.45 -1.75 -8.02
N ARG A 224 -13.62 -1.44 -7.44
CA ARG A 224 -13.78 -1.18 -6.01
C ARG A 224 -13.94 -2.46 -5.18
N GLU A 225 -14.37 -3.55 -5.80
CA GLU A 225 -14.34 -4.88 -5.20
C GLU A 225 -12.89 -5.34 -5.06
N PRO A 226 -12.38 -5.51 -3.82
CA PRO A 226 -11.08 -6.14 -3.64
C PRO A 226 -11.19 -7.54 -4.25
N LYS A 227 -10.30 -7.86 -5.19
CA LYS A 227 -10.12 -9.25 -5.62
C LYS A 227 -9.77 -10.04 -4.36
N GLU A 228 -10.70 -10.85 -3.88
CA GLU A 228 -10.39 -11.84 -2.86
C GLU A 228 -9.20 -12.66 -3.37
N PRO A 229 -8.11 -12.78 -2.59
CA PRO A 229 -6.99 -13.59 -2.98
C PRO A 229 -7.52 -15.01 -3.17
N THR A 230 -7.48 -15.49 -4.41
CA THR A 230 -7.81 -16.87 -4.74
C THR A 230 -6.74 -17.73 -4.07
N VAL A 231 -7.04 -18.19 -2.86
CA VAL A 231 -6.19 -19.11 -2.12
C VAL A 231 -6.29 -20.46 -2.84
N LEU A 232 -5.23 -20.83 -3.55
CA LEU A 232 -4.97 -22.19 -4.04
C LEU A 232 -3.98 -22.87 -3.10
#